data_AF-A0A525JV18-F1
#
_entry.id   AF-A0A525JV18-F1
#
_cell.length_a   1.000
_cell.length_b   1.000
_cell.length_c   1.000
_cell.angle_alpha   90.00
_cell.angle_beta   90.00
_cell.angle_gamma   90.00
#
_symmetry.space_group_name_H-M   'P 1'
#
loop_
_entity.id
_entity.type
_entity.pdbx_description
1 polymer ?
#
loop_
_entity_poly.entity_id
_entity_poly.type
_entity_poly.pdbx_seq_one_letter_code
_entity_poly.pdbx_strand_id
1 'polypeptide(L)'
;MIFRCLIVPLVAVACLPGQAFAKDMLPAAAGQTERDACMKEFVPLRTEAEERGKLIKAASARRASASETCELIGNFGQSEIKMIKYIDANSAKCEIAPRIADQLRAGHEKTEAAQKKVCAMAHLSPHTGPVGDFDDIGAPPLVR
;
A
#
# COMPACT_ATOMS: atom_id res chain seq x y z
N MET A 1 11.45 -24.79 -27.86
CA MET A 1 10.26 -25.08 -27.03
C MET A 1 9.11 -24.24 -27.56
N ILE A 2 8.43 -24.81 -28.56
CA ILE A 2 7.31 -24.27 -29.33
C ILE A 2 6.12 -25.17 -28.98
N PHE A 3 4.91 -24.61 -28.94
CA PHE A 3 3.61 -25.23 -28.58
C PHE A 3 3.16 -25.10 -27.13
N ARG A 4 2.63 -23.91 -26.80
CA ARG A 4 1.51 -23.77 -25.87
C ARG A 4 0.49 -22.78 -26.44
N CYS A 5 -0.04 -23.14 -27.60
CA CYS A 5 -1.16 -22.44 -28.24
C CYS A 5 -2.10 -23.47 -28.88
N LEU A 6 -2.71 -24.32 -28.06
CA LEU A 6 -3.90 -25.06 -28.46
C LEU A 6 -4.80 -25.26 -27.24
N ILE A 7 -6.11 -25.10 -27.49
CA ILE A 7 -7.27 -25.40 -26.65
C ILE A 7 -7.81 -24.21 -25.82
N VAL A 8 -8.37 -23.23 -26.54
CA VAL A 8 -9.54 -22.47 -26.06
C VAL A 8 -10.77 -23.20 -26.60
N PRO A 9 -11.65 -23.81 -25.78
CA PRO A 9 -12.90 -24.33 -26.28
C PRO A 9 -13.86 -23.17 -26.51
N LEU A 10 -14.13 -22.96 -27.79
CA LEU A 10 -15.23 -22.20 -28.35
C LEU A 10 -16.55 -22.77 -27.82
N VAL A 11 -17.11 -22.18 -26.76
CA VAL A 11 -18.50 -22.41 -26.36
C VAL A 11 -19.30 -21.18 -26.75
N ALA A 12 -19.88 -21.25 -27.94
CA ALA A 12 -20.93 -20.36 -28.40
C ALA A 12 -22.18 -20.61 -27.55
N VAL A 13 -22.56 -19.64 -26.72
CA VAL A 13 -23.88 -19.60 -26.09
C VAL A 13 -24.72 -18.59 -26.85
N ALA A 14 -25.80 -19.09 -27.41
CA ALA A 14 -26.73 -18.42 -28.29
C ALA A 14 -27.44 -17.23 -27.62
N CYS A 15 -27.61 -16.16 -28.39
CA CYS A 15 -28.48 -15.03 -28.10
C CYS A 15 -29.95 -15.51 -28.17
N LEU A 16 -30.66 -15.56 -27.05
CA LEU A 16 -32.11 -15.72 -27.00
C LEU A 16 -32.76 -14.37 -26.61
N PRO A 17 -33.72 -13.85 -27.40
CA PRO A 17 -34.45 -12.65 -27.06
C PRO A 17 -35.62 -12.99 -26.14
N GLY A 18 -35.74 -12.23 -25.04
CA GLY A 18 -37.01 -12.06 -24.33
C GLY A 18 -37.16 -12.86 -23.05
N GLN A 19 -36.84 -12.24 -21.91
CA GLN A 19 -37.71 -12.24 -20.72
C GLN A 19 -37.61 -10.86 -20.06
N ALA A 20 -38.73 -10.15 -20.12
CA ALA A 20 -38.94 -8.89 -19.44
C ALA A 20 -38.97 -9.14 -17.92
N PHE A 21 -37.90 -8.79 -17.22
CA PHE A 21 -38.00 -8.54 -15.78
C PHE A 21 -38.48 -7.10 -15.63
N ALA A 22 -39.77 -6.98 -15.30
CA ALA A 22 -40.32 -5.80 -14.69
C ALA A 22 -39.37 -5.38 -13.55
N LYS A 23 -38.73 -4.23 -13.72
CA LYS A 23 -38.10 -3.52 -12.60
C LYS A 23 -39.25 -3.02 -11.72
N ASP A 24 -39.76 -3.90 -10.88
CA ASP A 24 -40.50 -3.50 -9.70
C ASP A 24 -39.65 -2.48 -8.94
N MET A 25 -40.25 -1.31 -8.79
CA MET A 25 -39.74 -0.18 -8.03
C MET A 25 -39.54 -0.60 -6.58
N LEU A 26 -38.31 -0.52 -6.05
CA LEU A 26 -38.05 -0.40 -4.61
C LEU A 26 -36.92 0.62 -4.37
N PRO A 27 -36.98 1.42 -3.29
CA PRO A 27 -36.12 2.58 -3.10
C PRO A 27 -34.71 2.18 -2.65
N ALA A 28 -33.74 2.13 -3.58
CA ALA A 28 -32.31 1.94 -3.26
C ALA A 28 -31.60 3.25 -2.80
N ALA A 29 -32.33 4.35 -2.63
CA ALA A 29 -31.73 5.68 -2.46
C ALA A 29 -31.11 5.95 -1.07
N ALA A 30 -31.57 5.26 -0.02
CA ALA A 30 -31.12 5.56 1.35
C ALA A 30 -29.70 5.06 1.63
N GLY A 31 -29.37 3.82 1.26
CA GLY A 31 -28.03 3.23 1.49
C GLY A 31 -26.93 3.87 0.62
N GLN A 32 -27.27 4.39 -0.55
CA GLN A 32 -26.29 5.08 -1.41
C GLN A 32 -25.77 6.37 -0.77
N THR A 33 -26.65 7.13 -0.11
CA THR A 33 -26.29 8.42 0.48
C THR A 33 -25.34 8.28 1.67
N GLU A 34 -25.55 7.29 2.54
CA GLU A 34 -24.65 7.02 3.67
C GLU A 34 -23.30 6.48 3.19
N ARG A 35 -23.31 5.58 2.21
CA ARG A 35 -22.08 5.09 1.57
C ARG A 35 -21.25 6.20 0.94
N ASP A 36 -21.90 7.15 0.26
CA ASP A 36 -21.20 8.29 -0.35
C ASP A 36 -20.57 9.20 0.70
N ALA A 37 -21.27 9.46 1.82
CA ALA A 37 -20.71 10.18 2.95
C ALA A 37 -19.49 9.44 3.53
N CYS A 38 -19.59 8.13 3.68
CA CYS A 38 -18.49 7.31 4.17
C CYS A 38 -17.27 7.35 3.27
N MET A 39 -17.48 7.32 1.95
CA MET A 39 -16.40 7.43 0.98
C MET A 39 -15.75 8.81 1.01
N LYS A 40 -16.53 9.87 1.20
CA LYS A 40 -16.01 11.25 1.32
C LYS A 40 -15.06 11.41 2.50
N GLU A 41 -15.34 10.75 3.63
CA GLU A 41 -14.47 10.76 4.81
C GLU A 41 -13.31 9.75 4.71
N PHE A 42 -13.50 8.65 3.98
CA PHE A 42 -12.44 7.63 3.81
C PHE A 42 -11.38 8.03 2.79
N VAL A 43 -11.76 8.71 1.69
CA VAL A 43 -10.83 9.16 0.65
C VAL A 43 -9.63 9.94 1.20
N PRO A 44 -9.76 10.93 2.09
CA PRO A 44 -8.59 11.63 2.62
C PRO A 44 -7.67 10.71 3.43
N LEU A 45 -8.20 9.72 4.17
CA LEU A 45 -7.38 8.74 4.88
C LEU A 45 -6.57 7.87 3.91
N ARG A 46 -7.21 7.46 2.81
CA ARG A 46 -6.55 6.71 1.74
C ARG A 46 -5.48 7.56 1.04
N THR A 47 -5.79 8.80 0.70
CA THR A 47 -4.84 9.73 0.07
C THR A 47 -3.62 9.96 0.97
N GLU A 48 -3.81 10.14 2.28
CA GLU A 48 -2.71 10.25 3.24
C GLU A 48 -1.80 9.02 3.17
N ALA A 49 -2.39 7.82 3.21
CA ALA A 49 -1.62 6.57 3.11
C ALA A 49 -0.88 6.46 1.77
N GLU A 50 -1.52 6.80 0.66
CA GLU A 50 -0.90 6.82 -0.66
C GLU A 50 0.30 7.79 -0.74
N GLU A 51 0.18 8.98 -0.14
CA GLU A 51 1.26 9.97 -0.08
C GLU A 51 2.44 9.48 0.75
N ARG A 52 2.18 8.90 1.93
CA ARG A 52 3.23 8.29 2.76
C ARG A 52 3.90 7.11 2.05
N GLY A 53 3.12 6.28 1.36
CA GLY A 53 3.64 5.19 0.53
C GLY A 53 4.56 5.68 -0.59
N LYS A 54 4.23 6.81 -1.24
CA LYS A 54 5.09 7.42 -2.27
C LYS A 54 6.44 7.88 -1.71
N LEU A 55 6.47 8.42 -0.49
CA LEU A 55 7.73 8.81 0.17
C LEU A 55 8.63 7.59 0.41
N ILE A 56 8.07 6.48 0.88
CA ILE A 56 8.82 5.22 1.05
C ILE A 56 9.35 4.72 -0.29
N LYS A 57 8.52 4.76 -1.35
CA LYS A 57 8.94 4.35 -2.69
C LYS A 57 10.08 5.23 -3.22
N ALA A 58 9.99 6.55 -3.03
CA ALA A 58 11.03 7.49 -3.43
C ALA A 58 12.33 7.26 -2.64
N ALA A 59 12.24 7.04 -1.33
CA ALA A 59 13.36 6.70 -0.48
C ALA A 59 14.04 5.38 -0.92
N SER A 60 13.24 4.35 -1.21
CA SER A 60 13.74 3.08 -1.75
C SER A 60 14.42 3.26 -3.11
N ALA A 61 13.84 4.04 -4.02
CA ALA A 61 14.40 4.29 -5.35
C ALA A 61 15.78 4.94 -5.30
N ARG A 62 16.00 5.88 -4.36
CA ARG A 62 17.32 6.48 -4.14
C ARG A 62 18.22 5.73 -3.16
N ARG A 63 17.79 4.55 -2.68
CA ARG A 63 18.52 3.73 -1.68
C ARG A 63 18.84 4.54 -0.42
N ALA A 64 17.83 5.20 0.13
CA ALA A 64 17.89 5.91 1.40
C ALA A 64 18.43 5.03 2.54
N SER A 65 18.92 5.67 3.61
CA SER A 65 19.44 4.95 4.77
C SER A 65 18.33 4.12 5.45
N ALA A 66 18.74 3.09 6.19
CA ALA A 66 17.82 2.25 6.95
C ALA A 66 17.07 3.07 8.02
N SER A 67 17.73 4.05 8.64
CA SER A 67 17.12 4.94 9.64
C SER A 67 16.00 5.79 9.04
N GLU A 68 16.28 6.45 7.91
CA GLU A 68 15.29 7.26 7.22
C GLU A 68 14.11 6.41 6.71
N THR A 69 14.40 5.24 6.14
CA THR A 69 13.36 4.34 5.63
C THR A 69 12.51 3.78 6.78
N CYS A 70 13.10 3.47 7.93
CA CYS A 70 12.40 3.05 9.14
C CYS A 70 11.37 4.09 9.60
N GLU A 71 11.75 5.37 9.63
CA GLU A 71 10.86 6.48 9.98
C GLU A 71 9.69 6.60 8.99
N LEU A 72 9.98 6.57 7.68
CA LEU A 72 8.96 6.66 6.65
C LEU A 72 7.95 5.51 6.69
N ILE A 73 8.42 4.27 6.91
CA ILE A 73 7.54 3.10 7.07
C ILE A 73 6.67 3.25 8.33
N GLY A 74 7.21 3.75 9.44
CA GLY A 74 6.43 4.02 10.64
C GLY A 74 5.32 5.04 10.41
N ASN A 75 5.63 6.13 9.71
CA ASN A 75 4.64 7.16 9.36
C ASN A 75 3.53 6.61 8.44
N PHE A 76 3.87 5.72 7.51
CA PHE A 76 2.88 5.00 6.70
C PHE A 76 2.02 4.05 7.54
N GLY A 77 2.62 3.27 8.45
CA GLY A 77 1.89 2.39 9.36
C GLY A 77 0.83 3.13 10.18
N GLN A 78 1.13 4.35 10.65
CA GLN A 78 0.15 5.19 11.36
C GLN A 78 -1.04 5.59 10.48
N SER A 79 -0.81 5.87 9.19
CA SER A 79 -1.90 6.18 8.25
C SER A 79 -2.78 4.95 7.97
N GLU A 80 -2.21 3.75 7.90
CA GLU A 80 -2.97 2.50 7.78
C GLU A 80 -3.85 2.26 9.02
N ILE A 81 -3.34 2.51 10.22
CA ILE A 81 -4.12 2.40 11.47
C ILE A 81 -5.34 3.33 11.44
N LYS A 82 -5.20 4.56 10.94
CA LYS A 82 -6.34 5.49 10.80
C LYS A 82 -7.41 4.92 9.87
N MET A 83 -7.01 4.33 8.75
CA MET A 83 -7.94 3.68 7.82
C MET A 83 -8.64 2.49 8.46
N ILE A 84 -7.90 1.62 9.16
CA ILE A 84 -8.46 0.45 9.86
C ILE A 84 -9.49 0.91 10.89
N LYS A 85 -9.14 1.87 11.75
CA LYS A 85 -10.05 2.41 12.78
C LYS A 85 -11.32 2.99 12.17
N TYR A 86 -11.20 3.71 11.06
CA TYR A 86 -12.35 4.28 10.38
C TYR A 86 -13.28 3.18 9.84
N ILE A 87 -12.74 2.16 9.18
CA ILE A 87 -13.55 1.04 8.67
C ILE A 87 -14.18 0.27 9.83
N ASP A 88 -13.44 -0.05 10.89
CA ASP A 88 -13.98 -0.79 12.02
C ASP A 88 -15.12 -0.03 12.70
N ALA A 89 -14.99 1.29 12.89
CA ALA A 89 -16.01 2.12 13.51
C ALA A 89 -17.24 2.36 12.62
N ASN A 90 -17.06 2.40 11.29
CA ASN A 90 -18.12 2.82 10.37
C ASN A 90 -18.66 1.67 9.48
N SER A 91 -18.10 0.46 9.55
CA SER A 91 -18.41 -0.66 8.65
C SER A 91 -19.91 -0.99 8.57
N ALA A 92 -20.62 -0.99 9.71
CA ALA A 92 -22.06 -1.25 9.76
C ALA A 92 -22.88 -0.14 9.08
N LYS A 93 -22.51 1.13 9.29
CA LYS A 93 -23.20 2.29 8.70
C LYS A 93 -22.91 2.42 7.19
N CYS A 94 -21.70 2.10 6.79
CA CYS A 94 -21.23 2.26 5.41
C CYS A 94 -21.41 1.00 4.56
N GLU A 95 -22.06 -0.04 5.10
CA GLU A 95 -22.23 -1.35 4.45
C GLU A 95 -20.90 -1.93 3.91
N ILE A 96 -19.79 -1.73 4.64
CA ILE A 96 -18.46 -2.19 4.22
C ILE A 96 -18.32 -3.67 4.59
N ALA A 97 -18.04 -4.51 3.60
CA ALA A 97 -17.81 -5.93 3.83
C ALA A 97 -16.61 -6.17 4.78
N PRO A 98 -16.71 -7.08 5.78
CA PRO A 98 -15.65 -7.36 6.76
C PRO A 98 -14.29 -7.68 6.13
N ARG A 99 -14.30 -8.34 4.96
CA ARG A 99 -13.11 -8.67 4.16
C ARG A 99 -12.24 -7.44 3.85
N ILE A 100 -12.81 -6.24 3.78
CA ILE A 100 -12.04 -5.01 3.53
C ILE A 100 -11.21 -4.64 4.75
N ALA A 101 -11.81 -4.69 5.95
CA ALA A 101 -11.11 -4.45 7.21
C ALA A 101 -10.00 -5.49 7.42
N ASP A 102 -10.26 -6.77 7.12
CA ASP A 102 -9.27 -7.85 7.21
C ASP A 102 -8.08 -7.63 6.26
N GLN A 103 -8.34 -7.16 5.03
CA GLN A 103 -7.27 -6.84 4.08
C GLN A 103 -6.39 -5.69 4.57
N LEU A 104 -6.98 -4.64 5.14
CA LEU A 104 -6.21 -3.53 5.69
C LEU A 104 -5.37 -3.97 6.90
N ARG A 105 -5.93 -4.79 7.80
CA ARG A 105 -5.18 -5.37 8.93
C ARG A 105 -4.01 -6.24 8.44
N ALA A 106 -4.26 -7.13 7.49
CA ALA A 106 -3.21 -7.98 6.91
C ALA A 106 -2.15 -7.17 6.15
N GLY A 107 -2.52 -6.04 5.54
CA GLY A 107 -1.59 -5.08 4.96
C GLY A 107 -0.71 -4.44 6.05
N HIS A 108 -1.33 -3.94 7.11
CA HIS A 108 -0.66 -3.30 8.23
C HIS A 108 0.32 -4.24 8.95
N GLU A 109 -0.04 -5.51 9.16
CA GLU A 109 0.88 -6.51 9.72
C GLU A 109 2.16 -6.67 8.88
N LYS A 110 2.05 -6.59 7.55
CA LYS A 110 3.21 -6.63 6.65
C LYS A 110 4.03 -5.35 6.75
N THR A 111 3.38 -4.20 6.85
CA THR A 111 4.05 -2.90 7.07
C THR A 111 4.82 -2.91 8.39
N GLU A 112 4.22 -3.40 9.47
CA GLU A 112 4.91 -3.55 10.76
C GLU A 112 6.10 -4.49 10.67
N ALA A 113 5.95 -5.64 10.00
CA ALA A 113 7.04 -6.58 9.83
C ALA A 113 8.19 -5.97 8.99
N ALA A 114 7.87 -5.19 7.97
CA ALA A 114 8.86 -4.45 7.19
C ALA A 114 9.55 -3.38 8.04
N GLN A 115 8.79 -2.61 8.82
CA GLN A 115 9.32 -1.60 9.74
C GLN A 115 10.31 -2.23 10.71
N LYS A 116 9.90 -3.28 11.43
CA LYS A 116 10.75 -3.97 12.42
C LYS A 116 12.09 -4.41 11.81
N LYS A 117 12.07 -4.98 10.60
CA LYS A 117 13.29 -5.42 9.89
C LYS A 117 14.18 -4.24 9.50
N VAL A 118 13.61 -3.20 8.88
CA VAL A 118 14.36 -2.03 8.42
C VAL A 118 14.93 -1.23 9.60
N CYS A 119 14.16 -1.07 10.67
CA CYS A 119 14.61 -0.42 11.90
C CYS A 119 15.72 -1.23 12.60
N ALA A 120 15.63 -2.56 12.63
CA ALA A 120 16.72 -3.40 13.15
C ALA A 120 18.03 -3.17 12.39
N MET A 121 17.98 -3.03 11.05
CA MET A 121 19.15 -2.68 10.24
C MET A 121 19.66 -1.26 10.52
N ALA A 122 18.77 -0.33 10.89
CA ALA A 122 19.16 1.02 11.31
C ALA A 122 19.93 1.00 12.63
N HIS A 123 19.53 0.17 13.60
CA HIS A 123 20.26 0.00 14.87
C HIS A 123 21.63 -0.66 14.68
N LEU A 124 21.77 -1.54 13.68
CA LEU A 124 23.05 -2.15 13.31
C LEU A 124 23.95 -1.22 12.50
N SER A 125 23.43 -0.09 12.03
CA SER A 125 24.19 0.95 11.35
C SER A 125 24.56 2.01 12.38
N PRO A 126 25.70 1.90 13.08
CA PRO A 126 26.15 3.00 13.88
C PRO A 126 26.30 4.22 12.96
N HIS A 127 25.76 5.35 13.40
CA HIS A 127 26.27 6.65 12.98
C HIS A 127 27.74 6.76 13.48
N THR A 128 28.66 6.09 12.79
CA THR A 128 30.12 6.21 12.95
C THR A 128 30.64 6.75 11.62
N GLY A 129 31.32 7.88 11.51
CA GLY A 129 31.76 8.94 12.42
C GLY A 129 32.06 10.16 11.53
N PRO A 130 32.83 11.17 11.97
CA PRO A 130 33.21 12.28 11.10
C PRO A 130 33.90 11.74 9.83
N VAL A 131 33.56 12.31 8.67
CA VAL A 131 34.23 12.06 7.39
C VAL A 131 35.71 12.40 7.54
N GLY A 132 36.53 11.40 7.85
CA GLY A 132 37.97 11.54 7.85
C GLY A 132 38.47 11.51 6.41
N ASP A 133 39.20 12.56 6.03
CA ASP A 133 40.07 12.63 4.86
C ASP A 133 40.67 11.27 4.50
N PHE A 134 40.33 10.75 3.33
CA PHE A 134 41.01 9.61 2.70
C PHE A 134 41.89 10.07 1.53
N ASP A 135 42.35 11.32 1.54
CA ASP A 135 43.18 11.92 0.48
C ASP A 135 44.68 11.56 0.55
N ASP A 136 45.13 10.64 1.42
CA ASP A 136 46.58 10.30 1.53
C ASP A 136 46.95 8.82 1.24
N ILE A 137 46.06 8.03 0.61
CA ILE A 137 46.41 6.67 0.15
C ILE A 137 46.41 6.64 -1.39
N GLY A 138 47.29 7.43 -2.00
CA GLY A 138 47.36 7.47 -3.46
C GLY A 138 48.53 8.20 -4.10
N ALA A 139 49.38 8.90 -3.34
CA ALA A 139 50.57 9.53 -3.91
C ALA A 139 51.74 8.52 -3.95
N PRO A 140 52.23 8.08 -5.12
CA PRO A 140 53.49 7.36 -5.20
C PRO A 140 54.64 8.30 -4.77
N PRO A 141 55.69 7.79 -4.10
CA PRO A 141 56.82 8.63 -3.73
C PRO A 141 57.52 9.11 -5.00
N LEU A 142 57.46 10.41 -5.27
CA LEU A 142 58.33 11.02 -6.29
C LEU A 142 59.76 11.00 -5.76
N VAL A 143 60.54 10.05 -6.27
CA VAL A 143 62.00 10.08 -6.25
C VAL A 143 62.45 10.90 -7.46
N ARG A 144 62.74 12.20 -7.26
CA ARG A 144 63.93 12.88 -7.80
C ARG A 144 64.06 14.31 -7.30
#